data_AF-A0A382SI18-F1
#
_entry.id   AF-A0A382SI18-F1
#
_cell.length_a   1.000
_cell.length_b   1.000
_cell.length_c   1.000
_cell.angle_alpha   90.00
_cell.angle_beta   90.00
_cell.angle_gamma   90.00
#
_symmetry.space_group_name_H-M   'P 1'
#
loop_
_entity.id
_entity.type
_entity.pdbx_description
1 polymer ?
#
loop_
_entity_poly.entity_id
_entity_poly.type
_entity_poly.pdbx_seq_one_letter_code
_entity_poly.pdbx_strand_id
1 'polypeptide(L)'
;MAKKLNITRRDFMNGVAMSLTAGTALSPFELLAMNHQSSTDALYPPELIGMRGSHPGSFEVAHALARNGARWTEPTDQTDRDYDLVIVGGGISGLSAAYLYKQRHGKDSRILILDNHDDFGGHAKRNEFTVDGKQLICYGGSQSIADPSSWSPVGKKLLKDVGIHTERFYDYFDRNYFKDRKLGRGLYFSRDQYGKDYVSDNILGTEIKDNEQEIIDLINTYPIAETSKTALIKLLSQTENYLLGMGSQEDKINLLRQTSYSDFLRKYVNVSEEVVLLYRDMSR
;
A
#
# COMPACT_ATOMS: atom_id res chain seq x y z
N MET A 1 -9.07 26.40 27.40
CA MET A 1 -8.36 25.64 28.45
C MET A 1 -9.02 24.27 28.55
N ALA A 2 -8.31 23.20 28.20
CA ALA A 2 -8.86 21.85 28.29
C ALA A 2 -9.09 21.49 29.76
N LYS A 3 -10.33 21.15 30.11
CA LYS A 3 -10.70 20.68 31.45
C LYS A 3 -9.94 19.38 31.69
N LYS A 4 -8.95 19.39 32.59
CA LYS A 4 -8.31 18.15 33.07
C LYS A 4 -9.42 17.26 33.63
N LEU A 5 -9.51 16.03 33.12
CA LEU A 5 -10.37 15.01 33.70
C LEU A 5 -9.92 14.79 35.15
N ASN A 6 -10.81 15.10 36.09
CA ASN A 6 -10.51 15.08 37.51
C ASN A 6 -10.74 13.65 38.04
N ILE A 7 -9.83 12.73 37.69
CA ILE A 7 -9.87 11.35 38.18
C ILE A 7 -9.40 11.38 39.63
N THR A 8 -10.27 11.03 40.57
CA THR A 8 -9.90 11.00 41.99
C THR A 8 -9.13 9.72 42.32
N ARG A 9 -8.37 9.73 43.43
CA ARG A 9 -7.74 8.50 43.96
C ARG A 9 -8.75 7.37 44.17
N ARG A 10 -9.98 7.70 44.52
CA ARG A 10 -11.06 6.71 44.69
C ARG A 10 -11.48 6.12 43.34
N ASP A 11 -11.56 6.91 42.29
CA ASP A 11 -11.90 6.42 40.94
C ASP A 11 -10.80 5.50 40.40
N PHE A 12 -9.54 5.85 40.62
CA PHE A 12 -8.40 5.00 40.26
C PHE A 12 -8.41 3.68 41.06
N MET A 13 -8.57 3.76 42.38
CA MET A 13 -8.58 2.57 43.24
C MET A 13 -9.81 1.70 43.00
N ASN A 14 -10.97 2.27 42.66
CA ASN A 14 -12.17 1.51 42.29
C ASN A 14 -11.98 0.83 40.92
N GLY A 15 -11.33 1.47 39.96
CA GLY A 15 -10.98 0.83 38.67
C GLY A 15 -9.99 -0.34 38.85
N VAL A 16 -8.98 -0.17 39.71
CA VAL A 16 -8.03 -1.24 40.05
C VAL A 16 -8.70 -2.33 40.90
N ALA A 17 -9.60 -1.97 41.82
CA ALA A 17 -10.32 -2.94 42.64
C ALA A 17 -11.30 -3.78 41.81
N MET A 18 -12.00 -3.19 40.84
CA MET A 18 -12.80 -3.94 39.85
C MET A 18 -11.96 -4.95 39.06
N SER A 19 -10.68 -4.63 38.83
CA SER A 19 -9.70 -5.52 38.19
C SER A 19 -9.25 -6.69 39.09
N LEU A 20 -9.44 -6.57 40.42
CA LEU A 20 -8.99 -7.55 41.41
C LEU A 20 -10.15 -8.36 42.01
N THR A 21 -11.37 -7.82 42.09
CA THR A 21 -12.56 -8.55 42.56
C THR A 21 -13.18 -9.46 41.50
N ALA A 22 -12.91 -9.24 40.22
CA ALA A 22 -13.14 -10.22 39.16
C ALA A 22 -11.98 -11.24 39.15
N GLY A 23 -11.80 -11.95 40.26
CA GLY A 23 -10.83 -13.02 40.36
C GLY A 23 -11.23 -14.19 39.47
N THR A 24 -10.83 -14.17 38.20
CA THR A 24 -10.47 -15.31 37.34
C THR A 24 -10.01 -14.80 35.97
N ALA A 25 -8.75 -15.09 35.65
CA ALA A 25 -8.19 -15.32 34.31
C ALA A 25 -8.21 -14.22 33.22
N LEU A 26 -8.75 -13.02 33.43
CA LEU A 26 -8.82 -12.01 32.36
C LEU A 26 -8.07 -10.73 32.72
N SER A 27 -7.09 -10.40 31.88
CA SER A 27 -6.40 -9.12 31.86
C SER A 27 -7.38 -7.96 31.56
N PRO A 28 -7.03 -6.71 31.94
CA PRO A 28 -7.83 -5.54 31.59
C PRO A 28 -8.11 -5.39 30.08
N PHE A 29 -7.21 -5.90 29.22
CA PHE A 29 -7.41 -5.95 27.77
C PHE A 29 -8.46 -6.98 27.34
N GLU A 30 -8.51 -8.14 27.98
CA GLU A 30 -9.54 -9.16 27.73
C GLU A 30 -10.91 -8.70 28.21
N LEU A 31 -10.96 -8.02 29.35
CA LEU A 31 -12.19 -7.39 29.86
C LEU A 31 -12.68 -6.27 28.94
N LEU A 32 -11.79 -5.46 28.37
CA LEU A 32 -12.14 -4.44 27.38
C LEU A 32 -12.64 -5.08 26.07
N ALA A 33 -12.02 -6.18 25.63
CA ALA A 33 -12.43 -6.94 24.44
C ALA A 33 -13.82 -7.58 24.62
N MET A 34 -14.12 -8.11 25.81
CA MET A 34 -15.44 -8.66 26.14
C MET A 34 -16.52 -7.57 26.27
N ASN A 35 -16.16 -6.40 26.82
CA ASN A 35 -17.10 -5.28 26.93
C ASN A 35 -17.46 -4.72 25.52
N HIS A 36 -16.59 -4.88 24.53
CA HIS A 36 -16.88 -4.56 23.13
C HIS A 36 -17.84 -5.54 22.44
N GLN A 37 -17.95 -6.79 22.90
CA GLN A 37 -18.98 -7.72 22.41
C GLN A 37 -20.39 -7.40 22.93
N SER A 38 -20.51 -6.50 23.91
CA SER A 38 -21.76 -6.21 24.63
C SER A 38 -22.55 -5.01 24.07
N SER A 39 -22.00 -4.26 23.11
CA SER A 39 -22.73 -3.21 22.37
C SER A 39 -23.44 -3.82 21.16
N THR A 40 -24.76 -3.62 21.07
CA THR A 40 -25.61 -4.07 19.96
C THR A 40 -25.37 -3.33 18.64
N ASP A 41 -24.54 -2.29 18.63
CA ASP A 41 -23.97 -1.75 17.39
C ASP A 41 -22.78 -2.62 16.99
N ALA A 42 -22.93 -3.32 15.87
CA ALA A 42 -21.85 -4.11 15.29
C ALA A 42 -20.64 -3.20 15.07
N LEU A 43 -19.52 -3.52 15.72
CA LEU A 43 -18.25 -2.84 15.49
C LEU A 43 -17.97 -2.87 13.98
N TYR A 44 -17.90 -1.69 13.36
CA TYR A 44 -17.63 -1.53 11.94
C TYR A 44 -16.31 -0.76 11.76
N PRO A 45 -15.17 -1.47 11.72
CA PRO A 45 -13.85 -0.87 11.65
C PRO A 45 -13.65 0.17 10.54
N PRO A 46 -14.22 0.02 9.33
CA PRO A 46 -14.03 1.00 8.26
C PRO A 46 -14.44 2.44 8.59
N GLU A 47 -15.42 2.65 9.48
CA GLU A 47 -15.86 4.00 9.90
C GLU A 47 -15.02 4.57 11.05
N LEU A 48 -14.14 3.77 11.65
CA LEU A 48 -13.32 4.22 12.78
C LEU A 48 -12.21 5.15 12.32
N ILE A 49 -12.06 6.25 13.06
CA ILE A 49 -11.02 7.25 12.82
C ILE A 49 -9.72 6.94 13.59
N GLY A 50 -8.61 7.56 13.18
CA GLY A 50 -7.30 7.43 13.82
C GLY A 50 -6.35 6.48 13.08
N MET A 51 -5.15 6.25 13.64
CA MET A 51 -4.18 5.32 13.03
C MET A 51 -4.62 3.87 13.28
N ARG A 52 -5.20 3.26 12.25
CA ARG A 52 -5.62 1.84 12.23
C ARG A 52 -4.69 1.03 11.32
N GLY A 53 -4.60 -0.29 11.51
CA GLY A 53 -3.70 -1.18 10.76
C GLY A 53 -2.49 -1.58 11.60
N SER A 54 -1.28 -1.54 11.03
CA SER A 54 -0.05 -1.75 11.79
C SER A 54 0.21 -0.61 12.78
N HIS A 55 -0.37 -0.72 13.98
CA HIS A 55 -0.28 0.27 15.05
C HIS A 55 0.44 -0.33 16.27
N PRO A 56 0.96 0.51 17.20
CA PRO A 56 1.43 0.02 18.49
C PRO A 56 0.37 -0.89 19.13
N GLY A 57 0.76 -2.11 19.49
CA GLY A 57 -0.18 -3.17 19.90
C GLY A 57 -0.35 -4.32 18.89
N SER A 58 -0.39 -4.06 17.57
CA SER A 58 -0.65 -5.11 16.58
C SER A 58 0.56 -6.04 16.34
N PHE A 59 1.78 -5.58 16.65
CA PHE A 59 3.01 -6.35 16.46
C PHE A 59 3.69 -6.79 17.76
N GLU A 60 3.14 -6.46 18.92
CA GLU A 60 3.83 -6.68 20.21
C GLU A 60 3.97 -8.16 20.53
N VAL A 61 2.94 -8.96 20.27
CA VAL A 61 2.99 -10.42 20.48
C VAL A 61 4.04 -11.06 19.56
N ALA A 62 4.06 -10.66 18.28
CA ALA A 62 5.03 -11.14 17.32
C ALA A 62 6.46 -10.76 17.71
N HIS A 63 6.68 -9.52 18.17
CA HIS A 63 7.98 -9.08 18.68
C HIS A 63 8.38 -9.80 19.96
N ALA A 64 7.45 -9.98 20.90
CA ALA A 64 7.69 -10.71 22.13
C ALA A 64 8.19 -12.13 21.81
N LEU A 65 7.54 -12.82 20.86
CA LEU A 65 7.96 -14.15 20.40
C LEU A 65 9.33 -14.12 19.69
N ALA A 66 9.45 -13.33 18.63
CA ALA A 66 10.55 -13.41 17.68
C ALA A 66 11.83 -12.71 18.16
N ARG A 67 11.70 -11.67 18.98
CA ARG A 67 12.83 -10.85 19.46
C ARG A 67 13.14 -11.09 20.93
N ASN A 68 12.11 -11.25 21.75
CA ASN A 68 12.28 -11.31 23.21
C ASN A 68 12.20 -12.75 23.77
N GLY A 69 11.99 -13.75 22.91
CA GLY A 69 11.97 -15.15 23.31
C GLY A 69 10.76 -15.56 24.15
N ALA A 70 9.67 -14.77 24.13
CA ALA A 70 8.44 -15.11 24.83
C ALA A 70 7.93 -16.49 24.39
N ARG A 71 7.30 -17.20 25.33
CA ARG A 71 6.67 -18.49 25.13
C ARG A 71 5.32 -18.47 25.83
N TRP A 72 4.34 -19.12 25.23
CA TRP A 72 3.03 -19.35 25.81
C TRP A 72 2.88 -20.85 26.02
N THR A 73 2.22 -21.24 27.11
CA THR A 73 1.90 -22.65 27.36
C THR A 73 0.93 -23.12 26.29
N GLU A 74 1.25 -24.25 25.67
CA GLU A 74 0.33 -24.89 24.75
C GLU A 74 -0.94 -25.33 25.50
N PRO A 75 -2.14 -25.04 24.99
CA PRO A 75 -3.37 -25.53 25.60
C PRO A 75 -3.33 -27.06 25.73
N THR A 76 -3.67 -27.58 26.91
CA THR A 76 -3.72 -29.02 27.16
C THR A 76 -4.93 -29.68 26.53
N ASP A 77 -5.98 -28.90 26.29
CA ASP A 77 -7.26 -29.33 25.76
C ASP A 77 -7.61 -28.51 24.54
N GLN A 78 -8.25 -29.16 23.57
CA GLN A 78 -8.80 -28.48 22.41
C GLN A 78 -9.98 -27.60 22.85
N THR A 79 -9.85 -26.29 22.68
CA THR A 79 -10.84 -25.30 23.14
C THR A 79 -11.93 -25.01 22.11
N ASP A 80 -11.80 -25.54 20.89
CA ASP A 80 -12.70 -25.28 19.77
C ASP A 80 -12.88 -26.53 18.90
N ARG A 81 -13.48 -26.41 17.71
CA ARG A 81 -13.78 -27.52 16.80
C ARG A 81 -12.63 -27.79 15.82
N ASP A 82 -12.73 -28.92 15.13
CA ASP A 82 -11.83 -29.25 14.02
C ASP A 82 -12.12 -28.37 12.81
N TYR A 83 -11.05 -27.85 12.20
CA TYR A 83 -11.08 -27.01 11.01
C TYR A 83 -10.41 -27.72 9.83
N ASP A 84 -11.00 -27.65 8.65
CA ASP A 84 -10.44 -28.21 7.42
C ASP A 84 -9.23 -27.40 6.90
N LEU A 85 -9.17 -26.12 7.28
CA LEU A 85 -8.09 -25.20 6.96
C LEU A 85 -7.96 -24.11 8.04
N VAL A 86 -6.74 -23.85 8.47
CA VAL A 86 -6.40 -22.69 9.31
C VAL A 86 -5.54 -21.72 8.49
N ILE A 87 -5.92 -20.45 8.48
CA ILE A 87 -5.25 -19.37 7.76
C ILE A 87 -4.82 -18.31 8.76
N VAL A 88 -3.54 -17.97 8.76
CA VAL A 88 -3.00 -16.87 9.55
C VAL A 88 -2.83 -15.65 8.64
N GLY A 89 -3.65 -14.64 8.86
CA GLY A 89 -3.76 -13.41 8.09
C GLY A 89 -5.05 -13.35 7.24
N GLY A 90 -5.95 -12.46 7.60
CA GLY A 90 -7.20 -12.12 6.91
C GLY A 90 -7.03 -11.09 5.78
N GLY A 91 -5.82 -10.93 5.23
CA GLY A 91 -5.56 -10.10 4.05
C GLY A 91 -6.05 -10.73 2.74
N ILE A 92 -5.86 -10.04 1.60
CA ILE A 92 -6.22 -10.55 0.26
C ILE A 92 -5.73 -11.99 0.04
N SER A 93 -4.47 -12.30 0.39
CA SER A 93 -3.90 -13.63 0.20
C SER A 93 -4.64 -14.71 1.00
N GLY A 94 -4.93 -14.45 2.28
CA GLY A 94 -5.65 -15.39 3.14
C GLY A 94 -7.12 -15.56 2.73
N LEU A 95 -7.81 -14.46 2.44
CA LEU A 95 -9.18 -14.51 1.95
C LEU A 95 -9.28 -15.24 0.59
N SER A 96 -8.30 -15.04 -0.29
CA SER A 96 -8.20 -15.77 -1.56
C SER A 96 -7.97 -17.26 -1.34
N ALA A 97 -7.11 -17.63 -0.38
CA ALA A 97 -6.88 -19.03 -0.02
C ALA A 97 -8.18 -19.67 0.51
N ALA A 98 -8.90 -19.01 1.41
CA ALA A 98 -10.19 -19.48 1.92
C ALA A 98 -11.22 -19.66 0.80
N TYR A 99 -11.32 -18.67 -0.09
CA TYR A 99 -12.24 -18.69 -1.22
C TYR A 99 -11.95 -19.85 -2.18
N LEU A 100 -10.69 -20.01 -2.59
CA LEU A 100 -10.26 -21.07 -3.50
C LEU A 100 -10.35 -22.46 -2.84
N TYR A 101 -10.14 -22.56 -1.53
CA TYR A 101 -10.33 -23.80 -0.79
C TYR A 101 -11.80 -24.24 -0.86
N LYS A 102 -12.74 -23.35 -0.56
CA LYS A 102 -14.19 -23.64 -0.68
C LYS A 102 -14.61 -24.00 -2.10
N GLN A 103 -14.01 -23.39 -3.12
CA GLN A 103 -14.27 -23.78 -4.51
C GLN A 103 -13.84 -25.22 -4.82
N ARG A 104 -12.76 -25.71 -4.18
CA ARG A 104 -12.22 -27.06 -4.42
C ARG A 104 -12.85 -28.14 -3.54
N HIS A 105 -13.14 -27.82 -2.28
CA HIS A 105 -13.50 -28.78 -1.25
C HIS A 105 -14.97 -28.70 -0.80
N GLY A 106 -15.72 -27.72 -1.31
CA GLY A 106 -17.14 -27.55 -1.01
C GLY A 106 -17.40 -26.36 -0.08
N LYS A 107 -18.64 -25.89 -0.09
CA LYS A 107 -19.06 -24.70 0.69
C LYS A 107 -19.10 -24.96 2.20
N ASP A 108 -19.22 -26.23 2.57
CA ASP A 108 -19.35 -26.69 3.96
C ASP A 108 -18.00 -26.81 4.68
N SER A 109 -16.88 -26.58 3.98
CA SER A 109 -15.56 -26.55 4.62
C SER A 109 -15.50 -25.51 5.74
N ARG A 110 -15.06 -25.95 6.92
CA ARG A 110 -14.86 -25.12 8.09
C ARG A 110 -13.45 -24.53 8.05
N ILE A 111 -13.35 -23.22 7.86
CA ILE A 111 -12.09 -22.50 7.73
C ILE A 111 -11.96 -21.52 8.89
N LEU A 112 -10.87 -21.62 9.64
CA LEU A 112 -10.50 -20.63 10.66
C LEU A 112 -9.55 -19.61 10.03
N ILE A 113 -9.88 -18.32 10.12
CA ILE A 113 -9.00 -17.22 9.71
C ILE A 113 -8.66 -16.41 10.96
N LEU A 114 -7.37 -16.30 11.24
CA LEU A 114 -6.85 -15.52 12.37
C LEU A 114 -6.22 -14.24 11.84
N ASP A 115 -6.67 -13.09 12.31
CA ASP A 115 -6.03 -11.81 12.03
C ASP A 115 -5.81 -11.04 13.34
N ASN A 116 -4.70 -10.31 13.43
CA ASN A 116 -4.35 -9.48 14.56
C ASN A 116 -4.92 -8.06 14.46
N HIS A 117 -5.65 -7.74 13.39
CA HIS A 117 -6.36 -6.49 13.18
C HIS A 117 -7.85 -6.62 13.49
N ASP A 118 -8.50 -5.48 13.70
CA ASP A 118 -9.94 -5.36 13.93
C ASP A 118 -10.77 -5.52 12.65
N ASP A 119 -10.13 -5.46 11.47
CA ASP A 119 -10.75 -5.59 10.16
C ASP A 119 -9.99 -6.59 9.28
N PHE A 120 -10.69 -7.14 8.29
CA PHE A 120 -10.08 -7.98 7.26
C PHE A 120 -9.56 -7.14 6.08
N GLY A 121 -8.87 -7.79 5.14
CA GLY A 121 -8.35 -7.18 3.91
C GLY A 121 -6.88 -6.76 3.98
N GLY A 122 -6.30 -6.66 5.18
CA GLY A 122 -4.89 -6.32 5.37
C GLY A 122 -4.57 -4.94 4.77
N HIS A 123 -3.54 -4.86 3.92
CA HIS A 123 -3.21 -3.60 3.22
C HIS A 123 -4.33 -3.08 2.31
N ALA A 124 -5.27 -3.93 1.88
CA ALA A 124 -6.38 -3.54 1.01
C ALA A 124 -7.69 -3.26 1.77
N LYS A 125 -7.62 -2.98 3.07
CA LYS A 125 -8.76 -2.47 3.83
C LYS A 125 -9.22 -1.11 3.28
N ARG A 126 -10.46 -0.76 3.57
CA ARG A 126 -11.05 0.55 3.24
C ARG A 126 -11.16 1.43 4.48
N ASN A 127 -11.09 2.73 4.27
CA ASN A 127 -11.38 3.76 5.26
C ASN A 127 -12.60 4.54 4.77
N GLU A 128 -13.55 4.81 5.66
CA GLU A 128 -14.78 5.53 5.36
C GLU A 128 -14.83 6.83 6.19
N PHE A 129 -15.16 7.93 5.53
CA PHE A 129 -15.25 9.25 6.14
C PHE A 129 -16.60 9.88 5.80
N THR A 130 -17.19 10.64 6.71
CA THR A 130 -18.33 11.50 6.38
C THR A 130 -17.88 12.95 6.36
N VAL A 131 -17.97 13.60 5.19
CA VAL A 131 -17.62 15.01 4.99
C VAL A 131 -18.84 15.70 4.40
N ASP A 132 -19.35 16.74 5.07
CA ASP A 132 -20.53 17.51 4.65
C ASP A 132 -21.75 16.64 4.30
N GLY A 133 -22.00 15.60 5.11
CA GLY A 133 -23.11 14.66 4.91
C GLY A 133 -22.92 13.66 3.76
N LYS A 134 -21.73 13.62 3.14
CA LYS A 134 -21.36 12.64 2.11
C LYS A 134 -20.37 11.62 2.65
N GLN A 135 -20.65 10.34 2.42
CA GLN A 135 -19.69 9.28 2.69
C GLN A 135 -18.62 9.28 1.59
N LEU A 136 -17.35 9.29 2.00
CA LEU A 136 -16.17 9.18 1.16
C LEU A 136 -15.46 7.88 1.53
N ILE A 137 -15.01 7.14 0.51
CA ILE A 137 -14.27 5.90 0.68
C ILE A 137 -12.84 6.13 0.20
N CYS A 138 -11.88 5.73 1.01
CA CYS A 138 -10.44 5.78 0.69
C CYS A 138 -9.79 4.42 0.96
N TYR A 139 -8.62 4.19 0.37
CA TYR A 139 -7.83 2.98 0.62
C TYR A 139 -7.10 3.09 1.97
N GLY A 140 -6.93 1.97 2.65
CA GLY A 140 -6.08 1.83 3.84
C GLY A 140 -4.61 1.59 3.52
N GLY A 141 -4.27 1.27 2.27
CA GLY A 141 -2.91 1.07 1.80
C GLY A 141 -2.83 0.76 0.31
N SER A 142 -3.42 -0.35 -0.12
CA SER A 142 -3.48 -0.76 -1.53
C SER A 142 -4.43 0.17 -2.30
N GLN A 143 -3.85 1.04 -3.14
CA GLN A 143 -4.60 2.06 -3.88
C GLN A 143 -5.18 1.56 -5.21
N SER A 144 -4.45 0.71 -5.95
CA SER A 144 -4.80 0.37 -7.34
C SER A 144 -4.44 -1.06 -7.73
N ILE A 145 -5.18 -1.61 -8.69
CA ILE A 145 -4.86 -2.85 -9.38
C ILE A 145 -4.05 -2.51 -10.64
N ALA A 146 -2.73 -2.76 -10.60
CA ALA A 146 -1.84 -2.51 -11.73
C ALA A 146 -1.95 -3.63 -12.77
N ASP A 147 -2.13 -3.25 -14.04
CA ASP A 147 -2.14 -4.12 -15.23
C ASP A 147 -2.90 -5.46 -15.07
N PRO A 148 -4.20 -5.43 -14.69
CA PRO A 148 -4.97 -6.66 -14.49
C PRO A 148 -5.05 -7.56 -15.73
N SER A 149 -4.89 -6.99 -16.93
CA SER A 149 -4.81 -7.73 -18.19
C SER A 149 -3.58 -8.65 -18.27
N SER A 150 -2.51 -8.37 -17.52
CA SER A 150 -1.28 -9.17 -17.48
C SER A 150 -1.31 -10.24 -16.37
N TRP A 151 -2.35 -10.26 -15.54
CA TRP A 151 -2.44 -11.21 -14.44
C TRP A 151 -2.65 -12.65 -14.92
N SER A 152 -2.30 -13.61 -14.05
CA SER A 152 -2.54 -15.02 -14.30
C SER A 152 -4.04 -15.32 -14.50
N PRO A 153 -4.41 -16.41 -15.19
CA PRO A 153 -5.81 -16.82 -15.34
C PRO A 153 -6.54 -16.95 -14.00
N VAL A 154 -5.85 -17.42 -12.94
CA VAL A 154 -6.41 -17.55 -11.59
C VAL A 154 -6.74 -16.17 -11.00
N GLY A 155 -5.82 -15.20 -11.08
CA GLY A 155 -6.05 -13.86 -10.57
C GLY A 155 -7.18 -13.14 -11.31
N LYS A 156 -7.22 -13.24 -12.64
CA LYS A 156 -8.31 -12.68 -13.46
C LYS A 156 -9.66 -13.30 -13.11
N LYS A 157 -9.71 -14.62 -12.92
CA LYS A 157 -10.93 -15.32 -12.51
C LYS A 157 -11.37 -14.86 -11.12
N LEU A 158 -10.44 -14.77 -10.17
CA LEU A 158 -10.75 -14.32 -8.80
C LEU A 158 -11.40 -12.94 -8.78
N LEU A 159 -10.88 -11.97 -9.54
CA LEU A 159 -11.49 -10.63 -9.63
C LEU A 159 -12.96 -10.71 -10.08
N LYS A 160 -13.24 -11.46 -11.15
CA LYS A 160 -14.62 -11.64 -11.64
C LYS A 160 -15.51 -12.37 -10.64
N ASP A 161 -14.97 -13.43 -10.04
CA ASP A 161 -15.64 -14.27 -9.04
C ASP A 161 -16.11 -13.48 -7.81
N VAL A 162 -15.37 -12.43 -7.42
CA VAL A 162 -15.74 -11.51 -6.32
C VAL A 162 -16.42 -10.22 -6.79
N GLY A 163 -16.84 -10.17 -8.05
CA GLY A 163 -17.60 -9.04 -8.62
C GLY A 163 -16.77 -7.80 -8.97
N ILE A 164 -15.45 -7.92 -9.08
CA ILE A 164 -14.57 -6.84 -9.53
C ILE A 164 -14.44 -6.87 -11.06
N HIS A 165 -15.04 -5.86 -11.66
CA HIS A 165 -15.07 -5.59 -13.10
C HIS A 165 -14.12 -4.45 -13.44
N THR A 166 -12.89 -4.78 -13.84
CA THR A 166 -11.79 -3.81 -14.02
C THR A 166 -12.07 -2.75 -15.08
N GLU A 167 -12.93 -3.06 -16.05
CA GLU A 167 -13.37 -2.14 -17.09
C GLU A 167 -14.14 -0.93 -16.55
N ARG A 168 -14.89 -1.09 -15.45
CA ARG A 168 -15.69 -0.01 -14.85
C ARG A 168 -14.83 1.09 -14.23
N PHE A 169 -13.56 0.81 -13.97
CA PHE A 169 -12.63 1.83 -13.49
C PHE A 169 -12.60 3.04 -14.42
N TYR A 170 -12.69 2.82 -15.74
CA TYR A 170 -12.63 3.90 -16.73
C TYR A 170 -13.90 4.77 -16.77
N ASP A 171 -15.01 4.31 -16.18
CA ASP A 171 -16.24 5.08 -16.04
C ASP A 171 -16.20 5.98 -14.79
N TYR A 172 -15.53 5.52 -13.73
CA TYR A 172 -15.50 6.21 -12.43
C TYR A 172 -14.26 7.08 -12.21
N PHE A 173 -13.16 6.77 -12.88
CA PHE A 173 -11.91 7.50 -12.72
C PHE A 173 -11.90 8.76 -13.60
N ASP A 174 -11.89 9.93 -12.96
CA ASP A 174 -11.79 11.22 -13.65
C ASP A 174 -10.38 11.41 -14.24
N ARG A 175 -10.21 10.98 -15.49
CA ARG A 175 -8.97 11.11 -16.25
C ARG A 175 -8.64 12.57 -16.62
N ASN A 176 -9.61 13.48 -16.52
CA ASN A 176 -9.44 14.88 -16.84
C ASN A 176 -9.24 15.75 -15.59
N TYR A 177 -9.31 15.18 -14.37
CA TYR A 177 -9.26 15.90 -13.10
C TYR A 177 -8.18 16.99 -13.05
N PHE A 178 -6.94 16.63 -13.41
CA PHE A 178 -5.80 17.53 -13.42
C PHE A 178 -5.88 18.55 -14.57
N LYS A 179 -6.24 18.08 -15.78
CA LYS A 179 -6.36 18.93 -16.99
C LYS A 179 -7.41 20.02 -16.80
N ASP A 180 -8.60 19.67 -16.33
CA ASP A 180 -9.73 20.58 -16.15
C ASP A 180 -9.43 21.64 -15.07
N ARG A 181 -8.56 21.30 -14.12
CA ARG A 181 -8.10 22.21 -13.05
C ARG A 181 -6.82 22.94 -13.39
N LYS A 182 -6.26 22.74 -14.60
CA LYS A 182 -4.97 23.32 -15.03
C LYS A 182 -3.84 23.00 -14.06
N LEU A 183 -3.85 21.80 -13.49
CA LEU A 183 -2.82 21.30 -12.59
C LEU A 183 -1.76 20.56 -13.40
N GLY A 184 -0.49 20.91 -13.19
CA GLY A 184 0.68 20.30 -13.81
C GLY A 184 1.53 19.53 -12.81
N ARG A 185 2.52 18.79 -13.33
CA ARG A 185 3.57 18.17 -12.52
C ARG A 185 4.77 19.11 -12.48
N GLY A 186 5.36 19.30 -11.30
CA GLY A 186 6.60 20.07 -11.13
C GLY A 186 7.81 19.16 -10.92
N LEU A 187 8.97 19.61 -11.37
CA LEU A 187 10.28 19.04 -11.09
C LEU A 187 11.10 20.07 -10.32
N TYR A 188 11.56 19.69 -9.13
CA TYR A 188 12.40 20.55 -8.30
C TYR A 188 13.87 20.18 -8.46
N PHE A 189 14.68 21.18 -8.80
CA PHE A 189 16.13 21.12 -8.85
C PHE A 189 16.65 21.81 -7.60
N SER A 190 17.25 21.04 -6.68
CA SER A 190 17.88 21.59 -5.49
C SER A 190 19.21 22.26 -5.81
N ARG A 191 19.55 23.33 -5.07
CA ARG A 191 20.85 23.99 -5.19
C ARG A 191 22.04 23.06 -4.96
N ASP A 192 21.95 22.17 -3.98
CA ASP A 192 23.07 21.28 -3.62
C ASP A 192 23.43 20.32 -4.76
N GLN A 193 22.43 19.91 -5.55
CA GLN A 193 22.62 18.95 -6.65
C GLN A 193 22.81 19.63 -8.01
N TYR A 194 22.12 20.75 -8.25
CA TYR A 194 22.01 21.39 -9.58
C TYR A 194 22.50 22.85 -9.60
N GLY A 195 23.15 23.31 -8.52
CA GLY A 195 23.74 24.64 -8.42
C GLY A 195 22.77 25.79 -8.17
N LYS A 196 21.46 25.61 -8.36
CA LYS A 196 20.42 26.59 -8.00
C LYS A 196 19.11 25.92 -7.62
N ASP A 197 18.36 26.54 -6.72
CA ASP A 197 16.98 26.14 -6.43
C ASP A 197 16.09 26.58 -7.58
N TYR A 198 15.45 25.64 -8.26
CA TYR A 198 14.63 25.92 -9.43
C TYR A 198 13.49 24.91 -9.56
N VAL A 199 12.30 25.39 -9.91
CA VAL A 199 11.15 24.53 -10.22
C VAL A 199 10.78 24.76 -11.67
N SER A 200 10.55 23.67 -12.40
CA SER A 200 10.06 23.69 -13.77
C SER A 200 8.97 22.64 -13.96
N ASP A 201 8.25 22.69 -15.06
CA ASP A 201 7.31 21.64 -15.43
C ASP A 201 8.03 20.29 -15.63
N ASN A 202 7.42 19.21 -15.15
CA ASN A 202 7.98 17.87 -15.24
C ASN A 202 7.51 17.14 -16.51
N ILE A 203 8.42 17.07 -17.47
CA ILE A 203 8.26 16.34 -18.75
C ILE A 203 8.65 14.86 -18.67
N LEU A 204 9.27 14.40 -17.58
CA LEU A 204 9.71 13.02 -17.48
C LEU A 204 8.49 12.08 -17.41
N GLY A 205 8.52 11.02 -18.22
CA GLY A 205 7.38 10.12 -18.41
C GLY A 205 6.30 10.66 -19.35
N THR A 206 6.59 11.70 -20.12
CA THR A 206 5.76 12.18 -21.24
C THR A 206 6.32 11.66 -22.55
N GLU A 207 5.46 11.23 -23.48
CA GLU A 207 5.89 10.95 -24.85
C GLU A 207 6.06 12.26 -25.63
N ILE A 208 7.20 12.43 -26.32
CA ILE A 208 7.54 13.67 -27.05
C ILE A 208 6.67 13.93 -28.29
N LYS A 209 5.88 12.96 -28.74
CA LYS A 209 5.28 12.92 -30.09
C LYS A 209 4.37 14.10 -30.45
N ASP A 210 3.66 14.69 -29.50
CA ASP A 210 2.65 15.72 -29.81
C ASP A 210 3.17 17.16 -29.65
N ASN A 211 4.22 17.40 -28.83
CA ASN A 211 4.70 18.74 -28.43
C ASN A 211 6.24 18.83 -28.39
N GLU A 212 6.93 18.29 -29.39
CA GLU A 212 8.39 18.13 -29.37
C GLU A 212 9.15 19.44 -29.11
N GLN A 213 8.81 20.51 -29.82
CA GLN A 213 9.50 21.79 -29.66
C GLN A 213 9.28 22.39 -28.26
N GLU A 214 8.06 22.34 -27.72
CA GLU A 214 7.77 22.84 -26.38
C GLU A 214 8.55 22.07 -25.31
N ILE A 215 8.68 20.74 -25.47
CA ILE A 215 9.45 19.90 -24.55
C ILE A 215 10.95 20.21 -24.64
N ILE A 216 11.48 20.42 -25.86
CA ILE A 216 12.88 20.82 -26.05
C ILE A 216 13.14 22.19 -25.39
N ASP A 217 12.28 23.17 -25.65
CA ASP A 217 12.39 24.52 -25.07
C ASP A 217 12.34 24.46 -23.54
N LEU A 218 11.48 23.62 -22.99
CA LEU A 218 11.38 23.40 -21.55
C LEU A 218 12.62 22.72 -20.96
N ILE A 219 13.15 21.66 -21.59
CA ILE A 219 14.41 21.02 -21.16
C ILE A 219 15.56 22.04 -21.19
N ASN A 220 15.57 22.95 -22.17
CA ASN A 220 16.58 24.00 -22.27
C ASN A 220 16.56 24.99 -21.10
N THR A 221 15.43 25.12 -20.39
CA THR A 221 15.34 25.92 -19.16
C THR A 221 15.95 25.24 -17.92
N TYR A 222 16.14 23.91 -17.96
CA TYR A 222 16.64 23.16 -16.82
C TYR A 222 18.06 23.58 -16.44
N PRO A 223 18.38 23.69 -15.13
CA PRO A 223 19.71 24.02 -14.63
C PRO A 223 20.64 22.80 -14.62
N ILE A 224 20.76 22.14 -15.77
CA ILE A 224 21.66 21.00 -15.98
C ILE A 224 22.63 21.33 -17.11
N ALA A 225 23.71 20.55 -17.23
CA ALA A 225 24.69 20.77 -18.29
C ALA A 225 24.08 20.60 -19.70
N GLU A 226 24.59 21.35 -20.68
CA GLU A 226 24.12 21.28 -22.09
C GLU A 226 24.24 19.86 -22.68
N THR A 227 25.28 19.11 -22.28
CA THR A 227 25.45 17.70 -22.65
C THR A 227 24.33 16.82 -22.06
N SER A 228 23.91 17.09 -20.82
CA SER A 228 22.80 16.40 -20.16
C SER A 228 21.44 16.76 -20.77
N LYS A 229 21.22 18.01 -21.17
CA LYS A 229 20.02 18.43 -21.92
C LYS A 229 19.90 17.65 -23.23
N THR A 230 21.01 17.58 -23.99
CA THR A 230 21.07 16.85 -25.26
C THR A 230 20.79 15.36 -25.06
N ALA A 231 21.42 14.75 -24.04
CA ALA A 231 21.19 13.35 -23.69
C ALA A 231 19.76 13.07 -23.25
N LEU A 232 19.14 13.99 -22.49
CA LEU A 232 17.75 13.87 -22.05
C LEU A 232 16.75 13.99 -23.20
N ILE A 233 16.94 14.98 -24.09
CA ILE A 233 16.13 15.12 -25.30
C ILE A 233 16.19 13.84 -26.13
N LYS A 234 17.41 13.31 -26.34
CA LYS A 234 17.64 12.06 -27.05
C LYS A 234 16.93 10.88 -26.37
N LEU A 235 17.06 10.72 -25.06
CA LEU A 235 16.43 9.63 -24.31
C LEU A 235 14.89 9.64 -24.44
N LEU A 236 14.28 10.82 -24.48
CA LEU A 236 12.83 10.98 -24.52
C LEU A 236 12.24 10.91 -25.94
N SER A 237 13.04 11.22 -26.97
CA SER A 237 12.59 11.20 -28.37
C SER A 237 12.88 9.88 -29.08
N GLN A 238 13.86 9.10 -28.59
CA GLN A 238 14.28 7.88 -29.27
C GLN A 238 13.34 6.68 -29.07
N THR A 239 13.12 5.93 -30.14
CA THR A 239 12.53 4.58 -30.14
C THR A 239 13.60 3.48 -30.11
N GLU A 240 14.80 3.80 -29.63
CA GLU A 240 15.96 2.91 -29.66
C GLU A 240 15.77 1.72 -28.71
N ASN A 241 16.09 0.52 -29.19
CA ASN A 241 16.09 -0.67 -28.36
C ASN A 241 17.52 -0.93 -27.82
N TYR A 242 17.81 -0.43 -26.63
CA TYR A 242 19.12 -0.60 -25.98
C TYR A 242 19.48 -2.05 -25.62
N LEU A 243 18.53 -2.99 -25.76
CA LEU A 243 18.73 -4.42 -25.57
C LEU A 243 18.70 -5.19 -26.90
N LEU A 244 18.88 -4.49 -28.02
CA LEU A 244 19.01 -5.14 -29.32
C LEU A 244 20.27 -6.01 -29.34
N GLY A 245 20.16 -7.23 -29.83
CA GLY A 245 21.26 -8.20 -29.84
C GLY A 245 21.53 -8.91 -28.50
N MET A 246 20.84 -8.55 -27.42
CA MET A 246 20.99 -9.25 -26.12
C MET A 246 20.08 -10.47 -26.05
N GLY A 247 20.58 -11.62 -26.51
CA GLY A 247 19.99 -12.93 -26.26
C GLY A 247 18.49 -13.08 -26.55
N SER A 248 17.88 -14.05 -25.86
CA SER A 248 16.44 -14.33 -25.91
C SER A 248 15.62 -13.30 -25.11
N GLN A 249 14.30 -13.33 -25.25
CA GLN A 249 13.41 -12.53 -24.40
C GLN A 249 13.58 -12.84 -22.91
N GLU A 250 13.83 -14.10 -22.56
CA GLU A 250 14.06 -14.52 -21.18
C GLU A 250 15.36 -13.93 -20.61
N ASP A 251 16.43 -13.90 -21.41
CA ASP A 251 17.70 -13.27 -21.01
C ASP A 251 17.52 -11.78 -20.73
N LYS A 252 16.76 -11.07 -21.57
CA LYS A 252 16.42 -9.66 -21.36
C LYS A 252 15.62 -9.44 -20.08
N ILE A 253 14.62 -10.28 -19.82
CA ILE A 253 13.80 -10.20 -18.60
C ILE A 253 14.67 -10.45 -17.37
N ASN A 254 15.53 -11.47 -17.39
CA ASN A 254 16.42 -11.81 -16.28
C ASN A 254 17.42 -10.67 -16.02
N LEU A 255 17.97 -10.07 -17.07
CA LEU A 255 18.83 -8.90 -16.95
C LEU A 255 18.09 -7.72 -16.30
N LEU A 256 16.90 -7.38 -16.80
CA LEU A 256 16.10 -6.26 -16.28
C LEU A 256 15.67 -6.47 -14.83
N ARG A 257 15.39 -7.71 -14.41
CA ARG A 257 15.09 -8.05 -13.01
C ARG A 257 16.27 -7.80 -12.06
N GLN A 258 17.50 -7.84 -12.57
CA GLN A 258 18.72 -7.66 -11.79
C GLN A 258 19.34 -6.26 -11.96
N THR A 259 18.76 -5.42 -12.83
CA THR A 259 19.30 -4.11 -13.17
C THR A 259 18.35 -3.03 -12.69
N SER A 260 18.81 -2.18 -11.76
CA SER A 260 18.03 -1.01 -11.37
C SER A 260 17.83 -0.07 -12.56
N TYR A 261 16.77 0.73 -12.56
CA TYR A 261 16.56 1.69 -13.66
C TYR A 261 17.73 2.68 -13.79
N SER A 262 18.32 3.11 -12.68
CA SER A 262 19.52 3.95 -12.70
C SER A 262 20.72 3.25 -13.32
N ASP A 263 20.95 1.96 -13.01
CA ASP A 263 22.03 1.19 -13.65
C ASP A 263 21.75 0.93 -15.12
N PHE A 264 20.47 0.80 -15.49
CA PHE A 264 20.09 0.68 -16.88
C PHE A 264 20.50 1.93 -17.68
N LEU A 265 20.15 3.11 -17.16
CA LEU A 265 20.54 4.39 -17.74
C LEU A 265 22.07 4.56 -17.83
N ARG A 266 22.81 4.16 -16.78
CA ARG A 266 24.28 4.26 -16.77
C ARG A 266 24.94 3.30 -17.77
N LYS A 267 24.57 2.02 -17.73
CA LYS A 267 25.32 0.95 -18.41
C LYS A 267 24.88 0.72 -19.85
N TYR A 268 23.58 0.87 -20.14
CA TYR A 268 23.01 0.50 -21.44
C TYR A 268 22.64 1.71 -22.27
N VAL A 269 22.11 2.77 -21.65
CA VAL A 269 21.80 4.02 -22.34
C VAL A 269 23.03 4.94 -22.42
N ASN A 270 23.96 4.80 -21.45
CA ASN A 270 25.19 5.58 -21.36
C ASN A 270 24.94 7.10 -21.28
N VAL A 271 23.98 7.51 -20.45
CA VAL A 271 23.72 8.93 -20.16
C VAL A 271 24.59 9.43 -19.00
N SER A 272 24.75 10.75 -18.91
CA SER A 272 25.49 11.39 -17.81
C SER A 272 24.83 11.11 -16.47
N GLU A 273 25.64 11.09 -15.39
CA GLU A 273 25.13 10.87 -14.03
C GLU A 273 24.06 11.92 -13.65
N GLU A 274 24.21 13.16 -14.11
CA GLU A 274 23.23 14.23 -13.87
C GLU A 274 21.82 13.87 -14.41
N VAL A 275 21.73 13.21 -15.57
CA VAL A 275 20.45 12.70 -16.11
C VAL A 275 19.93 11.52 -15.28
N VAL A 276 20.81 10.63 -14.84
CA VAL A 276 20.43 9.49 -13.97
C VAL A 276 19.83 9.99 -12.66
N LEU A 277 20.45 11.00 -12.04
CA LEU A 277 19.98 11.63 -10.82
C LEU A 277 18.64 12.32 -11.02
N LEU A 278 18.42 12.97 -12.17
CA LEU A 278 17.13 13.58 -12.51
C LEU A 278 15.97 12.56 -12.45
N TYR A 279 16.17 11.35 -12.98
CA TYR A 279 15.17 10.27 -12.91
C TYR A 279 15.04 9.62 -11.53
N ARG A 280 16.11 9.61 -10.72
CA ARG A 280 16.09 9.10 -9.35
C ARG A 280 15.35 10.05 -8.41
N ASP A 281 15.56 11.35 -8.58
CA ASP A 281 15.08 12.40 -7.68
C ASP A 281 13.65 12.84 -8.00
N MET A 282 13.07 12.29 -9.07
CA MET A 282 11.65 12.35 -9.35
C MET A 282 10.84 11.72 -8.20
N SER A 283 9.95 12.52 -7.61
CA SER A 283 8.85 11.97 -6.81
C SER A 283 7.95 11.14 -7.74
N ARG A 284 7.91 9.82 -7.52
CA ARG A 284 6.92 8.93 -8.15
C ARG A 284 5.58 9.04 -7.45
#